data_AF-A0AAJ1RC63-F1
#
_entry.id   AF-A0AAJ1RC63-F1
#
_cell.length_a   1.000
_cell.length_b   1.000
_cell.length_c   1.000
_cell.angle_alpha   90.00
_cell.angle_beta   90.00
_cell.angle_gamma   90.00
#
_symmetry.space_group_name_H-M   'P 1'
#
loop_
_entity.id
_entity.type
_entity.pdbx_description
1 polymer ?
#
loop_
_entity_poly.entity_id
_entity_poly.type
_entity_poly.pdbx_seq_one_letter_code
_entity_poly.pdbx_strand_id
1 'polypeptide(L)'
;MSLWTKKYLESELVILPMTIGLLITRYNFAKIDVVWTAAAVILILFFSAVYRFFVKFTFSQFKALAYALVIGYLTTFLTFFASSHNVSLQYVLLILLASFPAAISIFNIKLAADISLNHDHRDLLQSKGLKRELILFSSDYVVMFFAVAAAVMAGLLPWTAFLILVSVGPIFNNVLKFITKPFIKETRALALQNYWLTLIPLTIGIFLGVFLKNKR
;
A
#
# COMPACT_ATOMS: atom_id res chain seq x y z
N MET A 1 -12.65 17.97 6.53
CA MET A 1 -11.64 17.78 5.46
C MET A 1 -12.23 18.34 4.19
N SER A 2 -11.68 19.43 3.67
CA SER A 2 -12.17 20.08 2.45
C SER A 2 -12.05 19.13 1.26
N LEU A 3 -12.89 19.29 0.23
CA LEU A 3 -12.79 18.52 -1.03
C LEU A 3 -11.38 18.57 -1.64
N TRP A 4 -10.67 19.68 -1.42
CA TRP A 4 -9.28 19.87 -1.81
C TRP A 4 -8.32 18.92 -1.09
N THR A 5 -8.43 18.76 0.23
CA THR A 5 -7.54 17.87 1.00
C THR A 5 -7.76 16.38 0.65
N LYS A 6 -8.98 16.00 0.22
CA LYS A 6 -9.22 14.64 -0.30
C LYS A 6 -8.51 14.38 -1.64
N LYS A 7 -8.41 15.39 -2.51
CA LYS A 7 -7.89 15.24 -3.88
C LYS A 7 -6.38 15.00 -3.93
N TYR A 8 -5.62 15.68 -3.06
CA TYR A 8 -4.15 15.52 -2.97
C TYR A 8 -3.75 14.18 -2.35
N LEU A 9 -4.52 13.74 -1.35
CA LEU A 9 -4.27 12.48 -0.66
C LEU A 9 -4.26 11.28 -1.62
N GLU A 10 -5.18 11.21 -2.57
CA GLU A 10 -5.29 10.05 -3.46
C GLU A 10 -4.18 9.99 -4.51
N SER A 11 -3.68 11.13 -5.00
CA SER A 11 -2.49 11.15 -5.86
C SER A 11 -1.24 10.71 -5.11
N GLU A 12 -1.11 11.10 -3.85
CA GLU A 12 0.01 10.70 -2.99
C GLU A 12 0.05 9.18 -2.75
N LEU A 13 -1.12 8.54 -2.62
CA LEU A 13 -1.23 7.10 -2.40
C LEU A 13 -0.74 6.24 -3.57
N VAL A 14 -0.66 6.80 -4.78
CA VAL A 14 -0.26 6.10 -6.00
C VAL A 14 1.26 6.15 -6.22
N ILE A 15 1.92 7.22 -5.78
CA ILE A 15 3.33 7.50 -6.10
C ILE A 15 4.26 6.42 -5.53
N LEU A 16 4.09 6.04 -4.26
CA LEU A 16 4.95 5.03 -3.65
C LEU A 16 4.78 3.62 -4.24
N PRO A 17 3.56 3.08 -4.45
CA PRO A 17 3.39 1.80 -5.16
C PRO A 17 4.07 1.79 -6.54
N MET A 18 3.89 2.86 -7.34
CA MET A 18 4.58 2.99 -8.62
C MET A 18 6.10 2.96 -8.47
N THR A 19 6.64 3.74 -7.53
CA THR A 19 8.08 3.83 -7.28
C THR A 19 8.64 2.48 -6.87
N ILE A 20 7.94 1.75 -6.00
CA ILE A 20 8.28 0.40 -5.60
C ILE A 20 8.33 -0.53 -6.83
N GLY A 21 7.31 -0.49 -7.69
CA GLY A 21 7.28 -1.26 -8.94
C GLY A 21 8.50 -1.01 -9.82
N LEU A 22 8.88 0.26 -10.03
CA LEU A 22 10.07 0.63 -10.80
C LEU A 22 11.37 0.12 -10.18
N LEU A 23 11.54 0.31 -8.87
CA LEU A 23 12.76 -0.10 -8.18
C LEU A 23 12.92 -1.62 -8.20
N ILE A 24 11.82 -2.36 -8.05
CA ILE A 24 11.80 -3.81 -8.16
C ILE A 24 12.19 -4.26 -9.56
N THR A 25 11.61 -3.67 -10.61
CA THR A 25 11.99 -3.98 -11.99
C THR A 25 13.47 -3.70 -12.19
N ARG A 26 13.96 -2.54 -11.74
CA ARG A 26 15.38 -2.18 -11.85
C ARG A 26 16.28 -3.19 -11.15
N TYR A 27 15.89 -3.60 -9.94
CA TYR A 27 16.64 -4.56 -9.13
C TYR A 27 16.76 -5.91 -9.84
N ASN A 28 15.69 -6.39 -10.49
CA ASN A 28 15.65 -7.72 -11.07
C ASN A 28 16.17 -7.79 -12.52
N PHE A 29 15.91 -6.78 -13.36
CA PHE A 29 16.15 -6.87 -14.82
C PHE A 29 17.26 -5.95 -15.35
N ALA A 30 17.88 -5.12 -14.50
CA ALA A 30 18.98 -4.20 -14.81
C ALA A 30 18.71 -3.11 -15.88
N LYS A 31 17.74 -3.29 -16.79
CA LYS A 31 17.29 -2.29 -17.77
C LYS A 31 15.82 -1.96 -17.52
N ILE A 32 15.51 -0.66 -17.54
CA ILE A 32 14.15 -0.14 -17.54
C ILE A 32 13.94 0.46 -18.92
N ASP A 33 12.87 0.08 -19.61
CA ASP A 33 12.40 0.81 -20.77
C ASP A 33 11.67 2.07 -20.31
N VAL A 34 12.32 3.23 -20.47
CA VAL A 34 11.82 4.52 -19.98
C VAL A 34 10.53 4.93 -20.71
N VAL A 35 10.38 4.58 -21.99
CA VAL A 35 9.23 4.98 -22.81
C VAL A 35 7.99 4.24 -22.34
N TRP A 36 8.08 2.91 -22.22
CA TRP A 36 6.97 2.08 -21.73
C TRP A 36 6.65 2.36 -20.27
N THR A 37 7.67 2.64 -19.46
CA THR A 37 7.48 3.11 -18.08
C THR A 37 6.66 4.39 -18.02
N ALA A 38 7.02 5.41 -18.80
CA ALA A 38 6.30 6.68 -18.83
C ALA A 38 4.86 6.49 -19.30
N ALA A 39 4.64 5.66 -20.33
CA ALA A 39 3.31 5.30 -20.82
C ALA A 39 2.47 4.61 -19.72
N ALA A 40 3.04 3.66 -18.97
CA ALA A 40 2.36 2.99 -17.87
C ALA A 40 1.99 3.97 -16.74
N VAL A 41 2.89 4.89 -16.38
CA VAL A 41 2.60 5.92 -15.37
C VAL A 41 1.44 6.81 -15.82
N ILE A 42 1.43 7.27 -17.06
CA ILE A 42 0.34 8.09 -17.63
C ILE A 42 -0.98 7.30 -17.61
N LEU A 43 -0.96 6.03 -18.05
CA LEU A 43 -2.13 5.16 -18.06
C LEU A 43 -2.70 4.97 -16.65
N ILE A 44 -1.85 4.76 -15.65
CA ILE A 44 -2.28 4.59 -14.26
C ILE A 44 -2.85 5.90 -13.71
N LEU A 45 -2.24 7.05 -14.00
CA LEU A 45 -2.80 8.35 -13.60
C LEU A 45 -4.16 8.58 -14.24
N PHE A 46 -4.34 8.17 -15.50
CA PHE A 46 -5.62 8.19 -16.19
C PHE A 46 -6.64 7.24 -15.53
N PHE A 47 -6.31 5.98 -15.29
CA PHE A 47 -7.21 5.03 -14.61
C PHE A 47 -7.54 5.45 -13.19
N SER A 48 -6.60 6.04 -12.47
CA SER A 48 -6.84 6.63 -11.14
C SER A 48 -7.80 7.81 -11.25
N ALA A 49 -7.68 8.63 -12.31
CA ALA A 49 -8.65 9.69 -12.60
C ALA A 49 -10.05 9.17 -12.93
N VAL A 50 -10.13 8.11 -13.74
CA VAL A 50 -11.40 7.45 -14.08
C VAL A 50 -12.02 6.79 -12.85
N TYR A 51 -11.24 6.09 -12.03
CA TYR A 51 -11.75 5.47 -10.80
C TYR A 51 -12.31 6.51 -9.82
N ARG A 52 -11.69 7.69 -9.71
CA ARG A 52 -12.23 8.82 -8.92
C ARG A 52 -13.64 9.22 -9.32
N PHE A 53 -13.99 9.09 -10.60
CA PHE A 53 -15.35 9.33 -11.08
C PHE A 53 -16.35 8.34 -10.48
N PHE A 54 -15.97 7.06 -10.39
CA PHE A 54 -16.81 5.97 -9.90
C PHE A 54 -16.84 5.84 -8.36
N VAL A 55 -15.92 6.47 -7.63
CA VAL A 55 -15.91 6.44 -6.14
C VAL A 55 -17.00 7.30 -5.50
N LYS A 56 -17.72 8.13 -6.26
CA LYS A 56 -18.82 8.95 -5.73
C LYS A 56 -20.03 8.12 -5.24
N PHE A 57 -20.06 6.81 -5.46
CA PHE A 57 -21.14 5.91 -5.04
C PHE A 57 -20.89 5.26 -3.67
N THR A 58 -21.94 5.00 -2.90
CA THR A 58 -21.97 4.48 -1.50
C THR A 58 -20.85 3.51 -1.12
N PHE A 59 -20.18 3.74 0.02
CA PHE A 59 -18.97 3.01 0.44
C PHE A 59 -19.29 1.60 0.98
N SER A 60 -18.48 0.59 0.64
CA SER A 60 -18.54 -0.76 1.23
C SER A 60 -17.14 -1.36 1.34
N GLN A 61 -16.93 -2.31 2.26
CA GLN A 61 -15.64 -3.00 2.46
C GLN A 61 -15.10 -3.64 1.16
N PHE A 62 -15.98 -4.18 0.31
CA PHE A 62 -15.60 -4.72 -1.00
C PHE A 62 -15.00 -3.63 -1.92
N LYS A 63 -15.55 -2.41 -1.89
CA LYS A 63 -15.00 -1.28 -2.66
C LYS A 63 -13.64 -0.84 -2.11
N ALA A 64 -13.44 -0.87 -0.80
CA ALA A 64 -12.15 -0.59 -0.18
C ALA A 64 -11.08 -1.60 -0.62
N LEU A 65 -11.42 -2.89 -0.64
CA LEU A 65 -10.56 -3.94 -1.16
C LEU A 65 -10.27 -3.74 -2.65
N ALA A 66 -11.30 -3.56 -3.48
CA ALA A 66 -11.13 -3.31 -4.91
C ALA A 66 -10.23 -2.10 -5.19
N TYR A 67 -10.40 -1.01 -4.43
CA TYR A 67 -9.53 0.17 -4.53
C TYR A 67 -8.08 -0.15 -4.18
N ALA A 68 -7.85 -0.85 -3.06
CA ALA A 68 -6.52 -1.27 -2.65
C ALA A 68 -5.87 -2.20 -3.69
N LEU A 69 -6.65 -3.08 -4.32
CA LEU A 69 -6.15 -3.95 -5.39
C LEU A 69 -5.76 -3.14 -6.63
N VAL A 70 -6.60 -2.20 -7.06
CA VAL A 70 -6.30 -1.35 -8.22
C VAL A 70 -5.11 -0.43 -7.94
N ILE A 71 -5.05 0.24 -6.80
CA ILE A 71 -4.00 1.23 -6.53
C ILE A 71 -2.71 0.58 -6.03
N GLY A 72 -2.78 -0.47 -5.23
CA GLY A 72 -1.61 -1.16 -4.69
C GLY A 72 -0.98 -2.14 -5.68
N TYR A 73 -1.79 -3.05 -6.25
CA TYR A 73 -1.27 -4.12 -7.11
C TYR A 73 -1.24 -3.75 -8.59
N LEU A 74 -2.36 -3.29 -9.16
CA LEU A 74 -2.45 -3.10 -10.61
C LEU A 74 -1.46 -2.03 -11.09
N THR A 75 -1.21 -0.99 -10.29
CA THR A 75 -0.21 0.05 -10.60
C THR A 75 1.19 -0.56 -10.71
N THR A 76 1.63 -1.25 -9.66
CA THR A 76 2.93 -1.94 -9.60
C THR A 76 3.07 -2.95 -10.74
N PHE A 77 2.00 -3.71 -11.01
CA PHE A 77 1.96 -4.72 -12.07
C PHE A 77 2.11 -4.12 -13.46
N LEU A 78 1.35 -3.07 -13.79
CA LEU A 78 1.42 -2.42 -15.09
C LEU A 78 2.79 -1.78 -15.32
N THR A 79 3.35 -1.13 -14.30
CA THR A 79 4.69 -0.55 -14.35
C THR A 79 5.76 -1.62 -14.61
N PHE A 80 5.64 -2.76 -13.93
CA PHE A 80 6.55 -3.89 -14.13
C PHE A 80 6.42 -4.51 -15.52
N PHE A 81 5.19 -4.77 -15.95
CA PHE A 81 4.89 -5.40 -17.23
C PHE A 81 5.43 -4.57 -18.39
N ALA A 82 5.13 -3.27 -18.36
CA ALA A 82 5.61 -2.32 -19.35
C ALA A 82 7.15 -2.27 -19.43
N SER A 83 7.84 -2.50 -18.31
CA SER A 83 9.30 -2.41 -18.28
C SER A 83 10.03 -3.70 -18.67
N SER A 84 9.45 -4.88 -18.38
CA SER A 84 10.16 -6.16 -18.51
C SER A 84 9.77 -6.99 -19.72
N HIS A 85 8.57 -6.79 -20.29
CA HIS A 85 8.02 -7.54 -21.44
C HIS A 85 8.01 -9.08 -21.28
N ASN A 86 8.37 -9.62 -20.10
CA ASN A 86 8.48 -11.05 -19.84
C ASN A 86 7.81 -11.38 -18.50
N VAL A 87 6.73 -12.16 -18.55
CA VAL A 87 5.91 -12.49 -17.38
C VAL A 87 6.05 -13.98 -17.09
N SER A 88 6.94 -14.30 -16.16
CA SER A 88 6.99 -15.61 -15.53
C SER A 88 6.15 -15.61 -14.24
N LEU A 89 5.70 -16.78 -13.81
CA LEU A 89 4.96 -16.93 -12.54
C LEU A 89 5.77 -16.39 -11.35
N GLN A 90 7.08 -16.61 -11.34
CA GLN A 90 7.98 -16.09 -10.32
C GLN A 90 7.92 -14.56 -10.22
N TYR A 91 7.83 -13.86 -11.36
CA TYR A 91 7.73 -12.40 -11.39
C TYR A 91 6.36 -11.90 -10.94
N VAL A 92 5.29 -12.62 -11.26
CA VAL A 92 3.95 -12.29 -10.74
C VAL A 92 3.94 -12.39 -9.21
N LEU A 93 4.49 -13.48 -8.66
CA LEU A 93 4.62 -13.65 -7.20
C LEU A 93 5.46 -12.56 -6.56
N LEU A 94 6.54 -12.14 -7.23
CA LEU A 94 7.41 -11.06 -6.79
C LEU A 94 6.67 -9.72 -6.72
N ILE A 95 5.91 -9.37 -7.75
CA ILE A 95 5.10 -8.14 -7.77
C ILE A 95 4.06 -8.20 -6.65
N LEU A 96 3.39 -9.34 -6.49
CA LEU A 96 2.37 -9.52 -5.46
C LEU A 96 2.97 -9.29 -4.07
N LEU A 97 4.02 -10.03 -3.71
CA LEU A 97 4.61 -9.92 -2.39
C LEU A 97 5.19 -8.54 -2.11
N ALA A 98 5.79 -7.90 -3.11
CA ALA A 98 6.47 -6.62 -2.91
C ALA A 98 5.51 -5.42 -2.91
N SER A 99 4.36 -5.51 -3.58
CA SER A 99 3.30 -4.48 -3.53
C SER A 99 2.24 -4.75 -2.47
N PHE A 100 2.26 -5.92 -1.83
CA PHE A 100 1.38 -6.26 -0.72
C PHE A 100 1.34 -5.20 0.39
N PRO A 101 2.49 -4.63 0.85
CA PRO A 101 2.45 -3.57 1.86
C PRO A 101 1.70 -2.31 1.42
N ALA A 102 1.79 -1.97 0.14
CA ALA A 102 1.07 -0.82 -0.42
C ALA A 102 -0.43 -1.10 -0.49
N ALA A 103 -0.82 -2.26 -1.00
CA ALA A 103 -2.22 -2.68 -1.06
C ALA A 103 -2.86 -2.72 0.33
N ILE A 104 -2.21 -3.38 1.30
CA ILE A 104 -2.69 -3.47 2.68
C ILE A 104 -2.78 -2.10 3.34
N SER A 105 -1.77 -1.24 3.18
CA SER A 105 -1.80 0.09 3.79
C SER A 105 -2.95 0.95 3.23
N ILE A 106 -3.21 0.87 1.92
CA ILE A 106 -4.33 1.57 1.28
C ILE A 106 -5.67 1.00 1.74
N PHE A 107 -5.78 -0.32 1.84
CA PHE A 107 -6.96 -1.00 2.38
C PHE A 107 -7.25 -0.51 3.81
N ASN A 108 -6.23 -0.50 4.66
CA ASN A 108 -6.34 -0.05 6.06
C ASN A 108 -6.72 1.43 6.18
N ILE A 109 -6.26 2.32 5.29
CA ILE A 109 -6.74 3.71 5.26
C ILE A 109 -8.25 3.78 4.99
N LYS A 110 -8.75 2.97 4.06
CA LYS A 110 -10.18 2.96 3.71
C LYS A 110 -11.01 2.27 4.79
N LEU A 111 -10.52 1.16 5.35
CA LEU A 111 -11.15 0.48 6.48
C LEU A 111 -11.25 1.39 7.70
N ALA A 112 -10.17 2.12 8.03
CA ALA A 112 -10.16 3.12 9.09
C ALA A 112 -11.22 4.22 8.87
N ALA A 113 -11.38 4.68 7.64
CA ALA A 113 -12.40 5.68 7.29
C ALA A 113 -13.82 5.12 7.42
N ASP A 114 -14.02 3.85 7.09
CA ASP A 114 -15.31 3.17 7.21
C ASP A 114 -15.71 2.98 8.68
N ILE A 115 -14.77 2.47 9.50
CA ILE A 115 -14.92 2.33 10.96
C ILE A 115 -15.28 3.68 11.60
N SER A 116 -14.59 4.76 11.22
CA SER A 116 -14.82 6.08 11.83
C SER A 116 -16.14 6.74 11.41
N LEU A 117 -16.76 6.31 10.31
CA LEU A 117 -17.97 6.93 9.76
C LEU A 117 -19.24 6.14 10.08
N ASN A 118 -19.15 4.81 10.10
CA ASN A 118 -20.34 3.94 10.16
C ASN A 118 -20.67 3.44 11.57
N HIS A 119 -19.76 3.59 12.53
CA HIS A 119 -20.00 3.15 13.89
C HIS A 119 -20.19 4.36 14.81
N ASP A 120 -21.43 4.55 15.26
CA ASP A 120 -21.77 5.57 16.24
C ASP A 120 -21.36 5.12 17.65
N HIS A 121 -21.05 6.08 18.54
CA HIS A 121 -20.52 5.79 19.88
C HIS A 121 -21.46 4.95 20.76
N ARG A 122 -22.74 4.82 20.40
CA ARG A 122 -23.78 4.18 21.22
C ARG A 122 -23.96 2.68 20.95
N ASP A 123 -23.59 2.17 19.77
CA ASP A 123 -23.74 0.75 19.38
C ASP A 123 -22.53 -0.13 19.76
N LEU A 124 -21.61 0.46 20.51
CA LEU A 124 -20.25 -0.01 20.80
C LEU A 124 -20.16 -1.34 21.58
N LEU A 125 -21.12 -1.61 22.46
CA LEU A 125 -21.04 -2.77 23.35
C LEU A 125 -21.48 -4.08 22.69
N GLN A 126 -22.17 -4.03 21.54
CA GLN A 126 -22.80 -5.22 20.95
C GLN A 126 -22.49 -5.46 19.46
N SER A 127 -21.83 -4.54 18.76
CA SER A 127 -21.44 -4.75 17.36
C SER A 127 -20.31 -5.81 17.25
N LYS A 128 -20.68 -7.05 16.93
CA LYS A 128 -19.72 -8.09 16.50
C LYS A 128 -18.91 -7.64 15.27
N GLY A 129 -19.45 -6.73 14.45
CA GLY A 129 -18.81 -6.17 13.26
C GLY A 129 -17.55 -5.36 13.59
N LEU A 130 -17.64 -4.43 14.55
CA LEU A 130 -16.52 -3.56 14.92
C LEU A 130 -15.30 -4.35 15.41
N LYS A 131 -15.53 -5.36 16.26
CA LYS A 131 -14.43 -6.20 16.77
C LYS A 131 -13.69 -6.89 15.63
N ARG A 132 -14.42 -7.40 14.64
CA ARG A 132 -13.83 -8.05 13.46
C ARG A 132 -13.03 -7.06 12.62
N GLU A 133 -13.54 -5.85 12.41
CA GLU A 133 -12.86 -4.80 11.64
C GLU A 133 -11.58 -4.32 12.32
N LEU A 134 -11.59 -4.16 13.65
CA LEU A 134 -10.40 -3.81 14.43
C LEU A 134 -9.35 -4.92 14.42
N ILE A 135 -9.77 -6.19 14.53
CA ILE A 135 -8.88 -7.34 14.39
C ILE A 135 -8.25 -7.32 13.00
N LEU A 136 -9.05 -7.20 11.94
CA LEU A 136 -8.57 -7.14 10.55
C LEU A 136 -7.55 -6.02 10.36
N PHE A 137 -7.89 -4.79 10.80
CA PHE A 137 -7.01 -3.63 10.71
C PHE A 137 -5.65 -3.87 11.36
N SER A 138 -5.62 -4.49 12.55
CA SER A 138 -4.38 -4.75 13.29
C SER A 138 -3.60 -5.95 12.74
N SER A 139 -4.27 -7.04 12.36
CA SER A 139 -3.62 -8.22 11.80
C SER A 139 -2.98 -7.94 10.45
N ASP A 140 -3.58 -7.06 9.65
CA ASP A 140 -3.09 -6.70 8.32
C ASP A 140 -1.67 -6.12 8.36
N TYR A 141 -1.35 -5.29 9.36
CA TYR A 141 0.03 -4.78 9.55
C TYR A 141 1.02 -5.89 9.90
N VAL A 142 0.61 -6.87 10.70
CA VAL A 142 1.45 -8.02 11.05
C VAL A 142 1.74 -8.87 9.82
N VAL A 143 0.70 -9.23 9.06
CA VAL A 143 0.82 -10.02 7.82
C VAL A 143 1.71 -9.29 6.81
N MET A 144 1.59 -7.97 6.72
CA MET A 144 2.44 -7.14 5.87
C MET A 144 3.93 -7.29 6.17
N PHE A 145 4.35 -7.23 7.44
CA PHE A 145 5.77 -7.41 7.79
C PHE A 145 6.28 -8.82 7.44
N PHE A 146 5.45 -9.85 7.67
CA PHE A 146 5.79 -11.22 7.28
C PHE A 146 5.90 -11.38 5.77
N ALA A 147 5.04 -10.74 4.98
CA ALA A 147 5.12 -10.76 3.52
C ALA A 147 6.43 -10.16 3.01
N VAL A 148 6.89 -9.04 3.58
CA VAL A 148 8.18 -8.45 3.21
C VAL A 148 9.34 -9.35 3.61
N ALA A 149 9.31 -9.93 4.81
CA ALA A 149 10.34 -10.88 5.25
C ALA A 149 10.41 -12.10 4.31
N ALA A 150 9.27 -12.69 3.96
CA ALA A 150 9.18 -13.79 3.01
C ALA A 150 9.73 -13.42 1.63
N ALA A 151 9.41 -12.22 1.13
CA ALA A 151 9.92 -11.72 -0.15
C ALA A 151 11.45 -11.55 -0.15
N VAL A 152 12.03 -11.06 0.94
CA VAL A 152 13.48 -10.95 1.10
C VAL A 152 14.14 -12.32 1.19
N MET A 153 13.58 -13.24 2.00
CA MET A 153 14.11 -14.60 2.16
C MET A 153 14.04 -15.41 0.86
N ALA A 154 13.02 -15.18 0.04
CA ALA A 154 12.90 -15.78 -1.28
C ALA A 154 13.82 -15.14 -2.35
N GLY A 155 14.63 -14.15 -1.99
CA GLY A 155 15.53 -13.43 -2.90
C GLY A 155 14.82 -12.49 -3.88
N LEU A 156 13.53 -12.24 -3.68
CA LEU A 156 12.69 -11.42 -4.56
C LEU A 156 12.87 -9.92 -4.29
N LEU A 157 13.18 -9.57 -3.04
CA LEU A 157 13.57 -8.22 -2.62
C LEU A 157 15.01 -8.19 -2.10
N PRO A 158 15.71 -7.04 -2.20
CA PRO A 158 17.02 -6.90 -1.58
C PRO A 158 16.93 -6.98 -0.05
N TRP A 159 17.97 -7.49 0.60
CA TRP A 159 18.04 -7.58 2.06
C TRP A 159 17.89 -6.21 2.76
N THR A 160 18.26 -5.12 2.08
CA THR A 160 18.07 -3.74 2.55
C THR A 160 16.60 -3.35 2.70
N ALA A 161 15.65 -4.10 2.11
CA ALA A 161 14.22 -3.89 2.32
C ALA A 161 13.78 -4.14 3.77
N PHE A 162 14.59 -4.84 4.59
CA PHE A 162 14.37 -4.94 6.04
C PHE A 162 14.41 -3.60 6.78
N LEU A 163 14.81 -2.51 6.12
CA LEU A 163 14.67 -1.15 6.66
C LEU A 163 13.22 -0.82 7.06
N ILE A 164 12.23 -1.51 6.47
CA ILE A 164 10.83 -1.43 6.91
C ILE A 164 10.63 -1.74 8.40
N LEU A 165 11.48 -2.58 9.01
CA LEU A 165 11.34 -2.98 10.42
C LEU A 165 11.49 -1.80 11.40
N VAL A 166 12.16 -0.72 11.00
CA VAL A 166 12.24 0.52 11.78
C VAL A 166 10.86 1.13 12.03
N SER A 167 9.88 0.83 11.17
CA SER A 167 8.51 1.32 11.29
C SER A 167 7.61 0.51 12.23
N VAL A 168 8.05 -0.67 12.70
CA VAL A 168 7.23 -1.57 13.55
C VAL A 168 6.77 -0.85 14.82
N GLY A 169 7.69 -0.22 15.54
CA GLY A 169 7.40 0.51 16.78
C GLY A 169 6.35 1.62 16.61
N PRO A 170 6.56 2.62 15.74
CA PRO A 170 5.58 3.69 15.56
C PRO A 170 4.25 3.20 14.97
N ILE A 171 4.25 2.21 14.06
CA ILE A 171 3.01 1.62 13.53
C ILE A 171 2.22 0.92 14.64
N PHE A 172 2.88 0.12 15.48
CA PHE A 172 2.23 -0.55 16.60
C PHE A 172 1.58 0.44 17.56
N ASN A 173 2.29 1.53 17.90
CA ASN A 173 1.74 2.60 18.74
C ASN A 173 0.50 3.25 18.11
N ASN A 174 0.52 3.48 16.79
CA ASN A 174 -0.63 4.03 16.07
C ASN A 174 -1.81 3.05 16.01
N VAL A 175 -1.54 1.75 15.85
CA VAL A 175 -2.57 0.70 15.88
C VAL A 175 -3.21 0.63 17.28
N LEU A 176 -2.44 0.66 18.35
CA LEU A 176 -2.98 0.70 19.72
C LEU A 176 -3.85 1.95 19.93
N LYS A 177 -3.39 3.13 19.52
CA LYS A 177 -4.19 4.37 19.58
C LYS A 177 -5.49 4.23 18.79
N PHE A 178 -5.44 3.64 17.60
CA PHE A 178 -6.62 3.40 16.78
C PHE A 178 -7.63 2.48 17.49
N ILE A 179 -7.18 1.32 18.00
CA ILE A 179 -8.03 0.34 18.68
C ILE A 179 -8.68 0.94 19.94
N THR A 180 -7.95 1.76 20.69
CA THR A 180 -8.49 2.38 21.92
C THR A 180 -9.52 3.48 21.64
N LYS A 181 -9.42 4.19 20.51
CA LYS A 181 -10.29 5.34 20.19
C LYS A 181 -10.68 5.39 18.70
N PRO A 182 -11.38 4.38 18.14
CA PRO A 182 -11.50 4.19 16.69
C PRO A 182 -12.33 5.25 15.94
N PHE A 183 -13.20 5.99 16.65
CA PHE A 183 -14.19 6.88 16.04
C PHE A 183 -13.74 8.33 15.86
N ILE A 184 -12.53 8.69 16.29
CA ILE A 184 -12.08 10.07 16.19
C ILE A 184 -11.61 10.32 14.75
N LYS A 185 -11.93 11.48 14.16
CA LYS A 185 -11.44 11.83 12.80
C LYS A 185 -9.91 11.70 12.66
N GLU A 186 -9.18 11.84 13.75
CA GLU A 186 -7.73 11.62 13.83
C GLU A 186 -7.31 10.17 13.52
N THR A 187 -8.18 9.18 13.67
CA THR A 187 -7.83 7.76 13.45
C THR A 187 -7.56 7.43 12.00
N ARG A 188 -8.26 8.07 11.05
CA ARG A 188 -7.91 8.01 9.63
C ARG A 188 -6.51 8.58 9.37
N ALA A 189 -6.11 9.62 10.10
CA ALA A 189 -4.79 10.19 9.98
C ALA A 189 -3.72 9.21 10.51
N LEU A 190 -4.00 8.42 11.55
CA LEU A 190 -3.10 7.36 12.02
C LEU A 190 -2.88 6.28 10.96
N ALA A 191 -3.94 5.83 10.27
CA ALA A 191 -3.81 4.86 9.18
C ALA A 191 -2.97 5.41 8.00
N LEU A 192 -3.14 6.70 7.69
CA LEU A 192 -2.32 7.39 6.70
C LEU A 192 -0.86 7.53 7.14
N GLN A 193 -0.60 7.86 8.41
CA GLN A 193 0.76 7.87 8.95
C GLN A 193 1.40 6.49 8.84
N ASN A 194 0.65 5.42 9.13
CA ASN A 194 1.13 4.06 8.98
C ASN A 194 1.47 3.71 7.53
N TYR A 195 0.70 4.20 6.55
CA TYR A 195 1.03 4.05 5.13
C TYR A 195 2.41 4.67 4.81
N TRP A 196 2.66 5.89 5.26
CA TRP A 196 3.95 6.55 5.02
C TRP A 196 5.10 5.87 5.77
N LEU A 197 4.89 5.53 7.04
CA LEU A 197 5.85 4.80 7.87
C LEU A 197 6.20 3.43 7.28
N THR A 198 5.26 2.79 6.59
CA THR A 198 5.49 1.51 5.91
C THR A 198 6.29 1.72 4.62
N LEU A 199 5.76 2.55 3.71
CA LEU A 199 6.24 2.57 2.33
C LEU A 199 7.49 3.42 2.13
N ILE A 200 7.74 4.46 2.94
CA ILE A 200 8.97 5.27 2.81
C ILE A 200 10.21 4.42 3.14
N PRO A 201 10.32 3.77 4.32
CA PRO A 201 11.49 2.95 4.63
C PRO A 201 11.62 1.75 3.68
N LEU A 202 10.51 1.15 3.25
CA LEU A 202 10.54 0.08 2.25
C LEU A 202 11.12 0.57 0.93
N THR A 203 10.65 1.71 0.42
CA THR A 203 11.13 2.32 -0.84
C THR A 203 12.61 2.65 -0.76
N ILE A 204 13.06 3.29 0.34
CA ILE A 204 14.47 3.59 0.59
C ILE A 204 15.29 2.29 0.65
N GLY A 205 14.80 1.27 1.35
CA GLY A 205 15.43 -0.03 1.44
C GLY A 205 15.64 -0.68 0.07
N ILE A 206 14.60 -0.73 -0.77
CA ILE A 206 14.72 -1.28 -2.13
C ILE A 206 15.69 -0.44 -2.98
N PHE A 207 15.61 0.89 -2.90
CA PHE A 207 16.52 1.80 -3.61
C PHE A 207 17.99 1.56 -3.27
N LEU A 208 18.32 1.41 -1.98
CA LEU A 208 19.68 1.07 -1.53
C LEU A 208 20.13 -0.28 -2.11
N GLY A 209 19.24 -1.26 -2.16
CA GLY A 209 19.52 -2.57 -2.75
C GLY A 209 19.85 -2.50 -4.24
N VAL A 210 19.09 -1.71 -4.99
CA VAL A 210 19.38 -1.41 -6.41
C VAL A 210 20.75 -0.76 -6.56
N PHE A 211 21.05 0.25 -5.75
CA PHE A 211 22.31 0.98 -5.81
C PHE A 211 23.52 0.09 -5.50
N LEU A 212 23.42 -0.77 -4.47
CA LEU A 212 24.48 -1.70 -4.09
C LEU A 212 24.70 -2.79 -5.15
N LYS A 213 23.64 -3.25 -5.82
CA LYS A 213 23.75 -4.23 -6.90
C LYS A 213 24.48 -3.68 -8.13
N ASN A 214 24.28 -2.40 -8.49
CA ASN A 214 24.95 -1.78 -9.64
C ASN A 214 26.46 -1.53 -9.43
N LYS A 215 26.96 -1.60 -8.20
CA LYS A 215 28.40 -1.43 -7.89
C LYS A 215 29.20 -2.73 -7.94
N ARG A 216 28.52 -3.87 -8.06
CA ARG A 216 29.14 -5.19 -8.21
C ARG A 216 29.15 -5.57 -9.68
#